data_AF-A0A540VFY7-F1
#
_entry.id   AF-A0A540VFY7-F1
#
_cell.length_a   1.000
_cell.length_b   1.000
_cell.length_c   1.000
_cell.angle_alpha   90.00
_cell.angle_beta   90.00
_cell.angle_gamma   90.00
#
_symmetry.space_group_name_H-M   'P 1'
#
loop_
_entity.id
_entity.type
_entity.pdbx_description
1 polymer ?
#
loop_
_entity_poly.entity_id
_entity_poly.type
_entity_poly.pdbx_seq_one_letter_code
_entity_poly.pdbx_strand_id
1 'polypeptide(L)'
;MGPQWFVEDVVNRALFKTLGAWLRKLRPSQAAMDSTEHPRPHPQNQEHTMQLSETSMKGIARYLLDPDLNGEPLHLHISTVGPGERSHPPHRHGGYEAFYMLEGEGTLELDGETYVLKAGEAAVFDPQKLHGLVNHSHAPMRYLVVLANPGD
;
A
#
# COMPACT_ATOMS: atom_id res chain seq x y z
N MET A 1 25.51 13.00 -40.56
CA MET A 1 24.63 13.28 -41.72
C MET A 1 24.62 12.03 -42.58
N GLY A 2 23.55 11.24 -42.51
CA GLY A 2 23.33 10.08 -43.38
C GLY A 2 21.91 10.17 -43.94
N PRO A 3 21.68 10.00 -45.26
CA PRO A 3 20.34 10.12 -45.81
C PRO A 3 19.69 8.76 -46.11
N GLN A 4 18.38 8.76 -45.87
CA GLN A 4 17.27 8.19 -46.66
C GLN A 4 17.23 6.71 -47.05
N TRP A 5 16.24 6.08 -46.40
CA TRP A 5 15.24 5.10 -46.83
C TRP A 5 14.99 4.76 -48.32
N PHE A 6 14.43 3.54 -48.46
CA PHE A 6 13.52 2.96 -49.46
C PHE A 6 14.08 2.32 -50.74
N VAL A 7 13.86 0.99 -50.86
CA VAL A 7 13.56 0.29 -52.11
C VAL A 7 12.49 -0.78 -51.81
N GLU A 8 11.28 -0.58 -52.36
CA GLU A 8 10.34 -1.67 -52.67
C GLU A 8 10.75 -2.28 -54.01
N ASP A 9 10.61 -3.61 -54.20
CA ASP A 9 9.82 -4.15 -55.32
C ASP A 9 9.76 -5.69 -55.39
N VAL A 10 8.53 -6.16 -55.63
CA VAL A 10 8.08 -7.17 -56.62
C VAL A 10 8.64 -8.60 -56.56
N VAL A 11 7.69 -9.56 -56.56
CA VAL A 11 7.66 -10.90 -57.20
C VAL A 11 6.65 -11.75 -56.38
N ASN A 12 5.59 -12.40 -56.88
CA ASN A 12 5.13 -12.72 -58.21
C ASN A 12 3.63 -13.09 -58.14
N ARG A 13 2.83 -12.60 -59.08
CA ARG A 13 1.52 -13.17 -59.42
C ARG A 13 1.73 -14.25 -60.46
N ALA A 14 1.51 -15.51 -60.12
CA ALA A 14 0.96 -16.54 -61.00
C ALA A 14 0.93 -17.88 -60.27
N LEU A 15 -0.27 -18.39 -59.98
CA LEU A 15 -0.67 -19.77 -60.29
C LEU A 15 -2.18 -19.85 -60.00
N PHE A 16 -2.92 -19.53 -61.05
CA PHE A 16 -4.36 -19.59 -61.14
C PHE A 16 -4.80 -21.06 -61.35
N LYS A 17 -5.96 -21.42 -60.75
CA LYS A 17 -6.89 -22.47 -61.20
C LYS A 17 -6.47 -23.94 -60.99
N THR A 18 -6.69 -24.47 -59.79
CA THR A 18 -7.25 -25.84 -59.56
C THR A 18 -7.75 -26.13 -58.13
N LEU A 19 -7.81 -25.15 -57.22
CA LEU A 19 -8.31 -25.41 -55.85
C LEU A 19 -9.78 -24.99 -55.60
N GLY A 20 -10.42 -24.31 -56.57
CA GLY A 20 -11.76 -23.73 -56.40
C GLY A 20 -12.93 -24.71 -56.46
N ALA A 21 -12.70 -25.95 -56.91
CA ALA A 21 -13.75 -26.96 -57.05
C ALA A 21 -13.88 -27.91 -55.85
N TRP A 22 -12.85 -27.97 -54.99
CA TRP A 22 -12.83 -28.88 -53.83
C TRP A 22 -13.25 -28.22 -52.51
N LEU A 23 -13.24 -26.88 -52.42
CA LEU A 23 -13.60 -26.13 -51.21
C LEU A 23 -15.09 -25.77 -51.06
N ARG A 24 -15.97 -26.23 -51.96
CA ARG A 24 -17.43 -26.00 -51.88
C ARG A 24 -18.18 -27.00 -50.99
N LYS A 25 -17.50 -28.01 -50.44
CA LYS A 25 -18.09 -29.05 -49.58
C LYS A 25 -17.87 -28.86 -48.07
N LEU A 26 -17.20 -27.78 -47.66
CA LEU A 26 -17.03 -27.43 -46.24
C LEU A 26 -17.62 -26.05 -45.98
N ARG A 27 -18.92 -25.91 -46.23
CA ARG A 27 -19.68 -24.73 -45.82
C ARG A 27 -20.38 -25.10 -44.51
N PRO A 28 -19.92 -24.64 -43.34
CA PRO A 28 -20.70 -24.75 -42.12
C PRO A 28 -22.04 -24.05 -42.34
N SER A 29 -23.10 -24.55 -41.70
CA SER A 29 -24.41 -23.90 -41.71
C SER A 29 -24.30 -22.44 -41.25
N GLN A 30 -25.20 -21.58 -41.73
CA GLN A 30 -25.30 -20.16 -41.32
C GLN A 30 -25.52 -19.95 -39.81
N ALA A 31 -25.68 -21.02 -39.02
CA ALA A 31 -25.76 -20.97 -37.56
C ALA A 31 -24.39 -20.76 -36.87
N ALA A 32 -23.28 -20.73 -37.61
CA ALA A 32 -21.93 -20.49 -37.06
C ALA A 32 -21.38 -19.07 -37.36
N MET A 33 -22.23 -18.14 -37.80
CA MET A 33 -21.83 -16.76 -38.13
C MET A 33 -22.38 -15.70 -37.16
N ASP A 34 -22.90 -16.12 -36.00
CA ASP A 34 -23.30 -15.21 -34.91
C ASP A 34 -22.32 -15.27 -33.72
N SER A 35 -21.04 -15.50 -34.02
CA SER A 35 -19.98 -15.42 -33.03
C SER A 35 -18.86 -14.50 -33.54
N THR A 36 -19.22 -13.28 -33.92
CA THR A 36 -18.27 -12.18 -33.69
C THR A 36 -18.29 -11.90 -32.20
N GLU A 37 -17.54 -12.71 -31.45
CA GLU A 37 -17.07 -12.30 -30.13
C GLU A 37 -16.34 -10.98 -30.37
N HIS A 38 -17.01 -9.88 -30.02
CA HIS A 38 -16.37 -8.57 -29.94
C HIS A 38 -15.11 -8.79 -29.10
N PRO A 39 -13.91 -8.35 -29.53
CA PRO A 39 -12.76 -8.41 -28.66
C PRO A 39 -13.18 -7.70 -27.39
N ARG A 40 -13.25 -8.44 -26.27
CA ARG A 40 -13.45 -7.80 -24.97
C ARG A 40 -12.42 -6.69 -24.92
N PRO A 41 -12.81 -5.43 -24.65
CA PRO A 41 -11.82 -4.38 -24.55
C PRO A 41 -10.76 -4.90 -23.60
N HIS A 42 -9.51 -4.97 -24.09
CA HIS A 42 -8.39 -5.20 -23.19
C HIS A 42 -8.62 -4.27 -22.01
N PRO A 43 -8.56 -4.76 -20.75
CA PRO A 43 -8.61 -3.84 -19.63
C PRO A 43 -7.52 -2.83 -19.93
N GLN A 44 -7.94 -1.59 -20.20
CA GLN A 44 -7.01 -0.49 -20.36
C GLN A 44 -6.12 -0.61 -19.13
N ASN A 45 -4.80 -0.73 -19.33
CA ASN A 45 -3.86 -0.55 -18.24
C ASN A 45 -4.25 0.78 -17.63
N GLN A 46 -5.07 0.74 -16.57
CA GLN A 46 -5.32 1.88 -15.75
C GLN A 46 -3.94 2.09 -15.16
N GLU A 47 -3.23 3.11 -15.63
CA GLU A 47 -2.11 3.64 -14.89
C GLU A 47 -2.71 4.09 -13.56
N HIS A 48 -2.69 3.18 -12.58
CA HIS A 48 -2.98 3.48 -11.19
C HIS A 48 -1.89 4.48 -10.83
N THR A 49 -2.21 5.75 -11.01
CA THR A 49 -1.31 6.83 -10.68
C THR A 49 -1.21 6.76 -9.18
N MET A 50 -0.11 6.18 -8.70
CA MET A 50 0.27 6.00 -7.29
C MET A 50 0.45 7.37 -6.64
N GLN A 51 -0.63 8.13 -6.52
CA GLN A 51 -0.59 9.50 -6.07
C GLN A 51 -0.91 9.53 -4.58
N LEU A 52 0.15 9.45 -3.78
CA LEU A 52 0.05 9.67 -2.36
C LEU A 52 -0.44 11.09 -2.10
N SER A 53 -1.37 11.22 -1.16
CA SER A 53 -1.86 12.50 -0.66
C SER A 53 -1.00 12.97 0.52
N GLU A 54 -0.60 14.23 0.54
CA GLU A 54 0.09 14.80 1.71
C GLU A 54 -0.94 15.26 2.74
N THR A 55 -0.80 14.80 3.98
CA THR A 55 -1.66 15.19 5.10
C THR A 55 -0.82 15.42 6.37
N SER A 56 -1.40 16.02 7.40
CA SER A 56 -0.70 16.32 8.65
C SER A 56 -0.79 15.16 9.63
N MET A 57 0.33 14.83 10.27
CA MET A 57 0.36 13.84 11.34
C MET A 57 1.24 14.33 12.48
N LYS A 58 0.80 14.09 13.73
CA LYS A 58 1.48 14.63 14.92
C LYS A 58 2.95 14.20 14.94
N GLY A 59 3.83 15.20 15.06
CA GLY A 59 5.28 14.99 15.20
C GLY A 59 6.00 14.46 13.94
N ILE A 60 5.30 14.31 12.81
CA ILE A 60 5.88 13.83 11.55
C ILE A 60 5.98 15.01 10.59
N ALA A 61 7.21 15.31 10.14
CA ALA A 61 7.51 16.48 9.33
C ALA A 61 6.85 16.45 7.94
N ARG A 62 6.70 15.26 7.36
CA ARG A 62 6.02 15.03 6.09
C ARG A 62 5.34 13.68 6.13
N TYR A 63 4.02 13.66 5.93
CA TYR A 63 3.23 12.45 6.00
C TYR A 63 2.41 12.29 4.72
N LEU A 64 2.68 11.19 4.01
CA LEU A 64 2.06 10.85 2.74
C LEU A 64 1.19 9.61 2.97
N LEU A 65 -0.10 9.71 2.62
CA LEU A 65 -1.08 8.66 2.77
C LEU A 65 -1.65 8.28 1.41
N ASP A 66 -1.72 6.98 1.14
CA ASP A 66 -2.47 6.46 0.00
C ASP A 66 -3.98 6.66 0.27
N PRO A 67 -4.68 7.46 -0.55
CA PRO A 67 -6.10 7.74 -0.33
C PRO A 67 -6.99 6.50 -0.42
N ASP A 68 -6.51 5.40 -1.01
CA ASP A 68 -7.25 4.14 -1.12
C ASP A 68 -7.24 3.34 0.19
N LEU A 69 -6.42 3.72 1.17
CA LEU A 69 -6.42 3.16 2.53
C LEU A 69 -7.61 3.70 3.34
N ASN A 70 -8.82 3.33 2.93
CA ASN A 70 -10.06 3.61 3.65
C ASN A 70 -10.01 3.00 5.06
N GLY A 71 -10.30 3.79 6.10
CA GLY A 71 -10.45 3.32 7.48
C GLY A 71 -9.21 3.33 8.37
N GLU A 72 -8.14 4.05 8.00
CA GLU A 72 -6.85 4.13 8.73
C GLU A 72 -6.42 2.78 9.35
N PRO A 73 -6.19 1.73 8.53
CA PRO A 73 -5.78 0.41 9.04
C PRO A 73 -4.45 0.47 9.81
N LEU A 74 -3.67 1.53 9.59
CA LEU A 74 -2.43 1.83 10.26
C LEU A 74 -2.36 3.33 10.57
N HIS A 75 -2.31 3.67 11.85
CA HIS A 75 -2.07 5.00 12.37
C HIS A 75 -0.65 5.08 12.93
N LEU A 76 0.03 6.19 12.71
CA LEU A 76 1.38 6.40 13.21
C LEU A 76 1.60 7.86 13.57
N HIS A 77 2.21 8.15 14.72
CA HIS A 77 2.56 9.52 15.08
C HIS A 77 3.74 9.58 16.06
N ILE A 78 4.40 10.74 16.13
CA ILE A 78 5.49 10.98 17.07
C ILE A 78 5.00 11.88 18.20
N SER A 79 5.22 11.45 19.43
CA SER A 79 4.93 12.22 20.63
C SER A 79 6.22 12.64 21.32
N THR A 80 6.24 13.88 21.82
CA THR A 80 7.30 14.40 22.71
C THR A 80 6.68 14.64 24.08
N VAL A 81 7.33 14.16 25.14
CA VAL A 81 6.80 14.19 26.50
C VAL A 81 7.85 14.78 27.43
N GLY A 82 7.44 15.78 28.23
CA GLY A 82 8.34 16.45 29.17
C GLY A 82 8.73 15.55 30.36
N PRO A 83 9.74 15.96 31.14
CA PRO A 83 10.11 15.30 32.39
C PRO A 83 8.93 15.16 33.37
N GLY A 84 8.70 13.95 33.88
CA GLY A 84 7.63 13.66 34.84
C GLY A 84 6.22 13.58 34.24
N GLU A 85 6.07 13.72 32.92
CA GLU A 85 4.78 13.74 32.23
C GLU A 85 4.45 12.41 31.54
N ARG A 86 3.19 12.25 31.12
CA ARG A 86 2.72 11.19 30.23
C ARG A 86 1.85 11.76 29.12
N SER A 87 1.84 11.10 27.97
CA SER A 87 1.06 11.56 26.80
C SER A 87 -0.46 11.48 27.00
N HIS A 88 -0.93 10.46 27.73
CA HIS A 88 -2.35 10.22 27.99
C HIS A 88 -2.50 9.35 29.26
N PRO A 89 -3.69 9.33 29.89
CA PRO A 89 -4.01 8.36 30.94
C PRO A 89 -3.84 6.90 30.44
N PRO A 90 -3.61 5.94 31.34
CA PRO A 90 -3.65 4.53 30.99
C PRO A 90 -5.00 4.13 30.39
N HIS A 91 -5.00 3.33 29.33
CA HIS A 91 -6.22 2.93 28.64
C HIS A 91 -6.10 1.54 28.00
N ARG A 92 -7.17 1.10 27.34
CA ARG A 92 -7.29 -0.17 26.61
C ARG A 92 -7.99 0.10 25.28
N HIS A 93 -7.58 -0.57 24.21
CA HIS A 93 -8.26 -0.52 22.91
C HIS A 93 -7.97 -1.79 22.08
N GLY A 94 -8.77 -2.01 21.03
CA GLY A 94 -8.59 -3.14 20.11
C GLY A 94 -7.38 -2.98 19.19
N GLY A 95 -7.13 -4.01 18.38
CA GLY A 95 -6.06 -4.02 17.38
C GLY A 95 -4.68 -4.30 17.95
N TYR A 96 -3.66 -3.68 17.36
CA TYR A 96 -2.25 -3.83 17.70
C TYR A 96 -1.63 -2.48 17.98
N GLU A 97 -0.69 -2.44 18.92
CA GLU A 97 0.07 -1.24 19.23
C GLU A 97 1.56 -1.55 19.41
N ALA A 98 2.39 -0.62 18.95
CA ALA A 98 3.82 -0.63 19.19
C ALA A 98 4.31 0.77 19.58
N PHE A 99 5.25 0.80 20.54
CA PHE A 99 6.07 1.97 20.83
C PHE A 99 7.49 1.73 20.35
N TYR A 100 8.09 2.74 19.71
CA TYR A 100 9.51 2.78 19.37
C TYR A 100 10.12 4.07 19.91
N MET A 101 11.14 3.96 20.76
CA MET A 101 11.76 5.12 21.39
C MET A 101 12.77 5.77 20.44
N LEU A 102 12.55 7.03 20.09
CA LEU A 102 13.42 7.80 19.20
C LEU A 102 14.53 8.51 19.99
N GLU A 103 14.20 9.03 21.17
CA GLU A 103 15.09 9.84 21.99
C GLU A 103 14.69 9.75 23.47
N GLY A 104 15.67 9.74 24.37
CA GLY A 104 15.44 9.65 25.81
C GLY A 104 15.04 8.24 26.26
N GLU A 105 14.28 8.20 27.36
CA GLU A 105 13.75 6.96 27.94
C GLU A 105 12.30 7.13 28.37
N GLY A 106 11.51 6.06 28.24
CA GLY A 106 10.12 6.00 28.64
C GLY A 106 9.84 4.75 29.44
N THR A 107 8.96 4.84 30.44
CA THR A 107 8.46 3.68 31.18
C THR A 107 7.10 3.30 30.63
N LEU A 108 7.02 2.14 29.98
CA LEU A 108 5.77 1.48 29.64
C LEU A 108 5.21 0.85 30.91
N GLU A 109 4.01 1.26 31.29
CA GLU A 109 3.17 0.57 32.28
C GLU A 109 2.26 -0.38 31.52
N LEU A 110 2.22 -1.67 31.89
CA LEU A 110 1.42 -2.70 31.22
C LEU A 110 0.86 -3.69 32.24
N ASP A 111 -0.45 -3.61 32.50
CA ASP A 111 -1.17 -4.43 33.49
C ASP A 111 -0.49 -4.49 34.89
N GLY A 112 0.08 -3.37 35.33
CA GLY A 112 0.74 -3.24 36.63
C GLY A 112 2.24 -3.56 36.63
N GLU A 113 2.76 -4.11 35.53
CA GLU A 113 4.20 -4.27 35.31
C GLU A 113 4.78 -3.02 34.64
N THR A 114 6.10 -2.82 34.80
CA THR A 114 6.80 -1.68 34.18
C THR A 114 8.01 -2.12 33.38
N TYR A 115 8.18 -1.51 32.21
CA TYR A 115 9.27 -1.78 31.28
C TYR A 115 9.88 -0.46 30.82
N VAL A 116 11.18 -0.28 31.04
CA VAL A 116 11.90 0.91 30.56
C VAL A 116 12.35 0.66 29.12
N LEU A 117 12.03 1.59 28.24
CA LEU A 117 12.49 1.64 26.85
C LEU A 117 13.41 2.85 26.66
N LYS A 118 14.57 2.63 26.06
CA LYS A 118 15.55 3.67 25.69
C LYS A 118 15.59 3.86 24.19
N ALA A 119 16.16 4.97 23.73
CA ALA A 119 16.33 5.27 22.30
C ALA A 119 16.85 4.05 21.50
N GLY A 120 16.13 3.68 20.44
CA GLY A 120 16.40 2.50 19.61
C GLY A 120 15.67 1.23 20.03
N GLU A 121 15.00 1.21 21.18
CA GLU A 121 14.24 0.07 21.68
C GLU A 121 12.75 0.20 21.36
N ALA A 122 12.07 -0.95 21.34
CA ALA A 122 10.67 -1.04 21.01
C ALA A 122 9.92 -2.01 21.92
N ALA A 123 8.62 -1.77 22.10
CA ALA A 123 7.68 -2.71 22.68
C ALA A 123 6.50 -2.89 21.73
N VAL A 124 6.12 -4.15 21.48
CA VAL A 124 4.85 -4.52 20.86
C VAL A 124 4.09 -5.30 21.92
N PHE A 125 2.86 -4.91 22.20
CA PHE A 125 2.08 -5.49 23.28
C PHE A 125 0.61 -5.64 22.87
N ASP A 126 -0.13 -6.36 23.68
CA ASP A 126 -1.59 -6.48 23.55
C ASP A 126 -2.26 -5.22 24.11
N PRO A 127 -2.86 -4.35 23.28
CA PRO A 127 -3.47 -3.10 23.74
C PRO A 127 -4.79 -3.33 24.49
N GLN A 128 -5.29 -4.57 24.55
CA GLN A 128 -6.36 -4.91 25.48
C GLN A 128 -5.88 -4.90 26.93
N LYS A 129 -4.57 -4.98 27.21
CA LYS A 129 -3.97 -4.77 28.54
C LYS A 129 -3.99 -3.30 28.91
N LEU A 130 -4.18 -2.95 30.18
CA LEU A 130 -4.15 -1.54 30.60
C LEU A 130 -2.73 -1.04 30.41
N HIS A 131 -2.54 -0.07 29.52
CA HIS A 131 -1.22 0.40 29.16
C HIS A 131 -1.11 1.93 29.19
N GLY A 132 0.10 2.42 29.46
CA GLY A 132 0.44 3.84 29.44
C GLY A 132 1.94 4.04 29.27
N LEU A 133 2.35 5.21 28.80
CA LEU A 133 3.76 5.56 28.64
C LEU A 133 4.05 6.87 29.38
N VAL A 134 4.98 6.82 30.32
CA VAL A 134 5.36 7.94 31.19
C VAL A 134 6.86 8.20 31.11
N ASN A 135 7.24 9.47 31.14
CA ASN A 135 8.63 9.90 31.21
C ASN A 135 9.01 10.15 32.66
N HIS A 136 9.65 9.17 33.31
CA HIS A 136 10.18 9.32 34.66
C HIS A 136 11.55 10.03 34.72
N SER A 137 12.13 10.37 33.58
CA SER A 137 13.46 10.98 33.50
C SER A 137 13.42 12.50 33.71
N HIS A 138 14.60 13.11 33.73
CA HIS A 138 14.79 14.56 33.82
C HIS A 138 14.99 15.24 32.45
N ALA A 139 14.88 14.50 31.35
CA ALA A 139 15.01 15.00 29.99
C ALA A 139 13.75 14.70 29.17
N PRO A 140 13.48 15.39 28.06
CA PRO A 140 12.38 15.04 27.17
C PRO A 140 12.52 13.63 26.59
N MET A 141 11.39 12.97 26.43
CA MET A 141 11.24 11.67 25.74
C MET A 141 10.58 11.90 24.38
N ARG A 142 11.04 11.22 23.33
CA ARG A 142 10.37 11.19 22.02
C ARG A 142 10.19 9.76 21.54
N TYR A 143 8.99 9.41 21.13
CA TYR A 143 8.66 8.06 20.66
C TYR A 143 7.70 8.11 19.47
N LEU A 144 7.82 7.11 18.59
CA LEU A 144 6.85 6.78 17.57
C LEU A 144 5.85 5.79 18.18
N VAL A 145 4.56 6.06 18.01
CA VAL A 145 3.53 5.04 18.19
C VAL A 145 3.04 4.58 16.83
N VAL A 146 2.79 3.28 16.73
CA VAL A 146 2.12 2.65 15.60
C VAL A 146 0.93 1.89 16.14
N LEU A 147 -0.27 2.26 15.70
CA LEU A 147 -1.50 1.54 16.01
C LEU A 147 -2.02 0.94 14.71
N ALA A 148 -2.25 -0.36 14.69
CA ALA A 148 -2.96 -1.00 13.59
C ALA A 148 -4.30 -1.48 14.11
N ASN A 149 -5.39 -0.94 13.55
CA ASN A 149 -6.70 -1.49 13.79
C ASN A 149 -7.03 -2.42 12.62
N PRO A 150 -7.00 -3.75 12.79
CA PRO A 150 -7.64 -4.62 11.82
C PRO A 150 -9.13 -4.32 11.97
N GLY A 151 -9.68 -3.46 11.11
CA GLY A 151 -11.10 -3.11 11.14
C GLY A 151 -11.98 -4.37 11.26
N ASP A 152 -13.09 -4.23 11.97
CA ASP A 152 -14.10 -5.27 12.23
C ASP A 152 -14.47 -6.11 10.99
#